data_AF-A0A7Y5IQR3-F1
#
_entry.id   AF-A0A7Y5IQR3-F1
#
_cell.length_a   1.000
_cell.length_b   1.000
_cell.length_c   1.000
_cell.angle_alpha   90.00
_cell.angle_beta   90.00
_cell.angle_gamma   90.00
#
_symmetry.space_group_name_H-M   'P 1'
#
loop_
_entity.id
_entity.type
_entity.pdbx_description
1 polymer ?
#
loop_
_entity_poly.entity_id
_entity_poly.type
_entity_poly.pdbx_seq_one_letter_code
_entity_poly.pdbx_strand_id
1 'polypeptide(L)' 'TRYHSLAIERESLPDCLEVTAWTDDGEIMGVRHKTLAVEGVQFHPESILTERGHDLLRNFLEQSRQAA' A
#
# COMPACT_ATOMS: atom_id res chain seq x y z
N THR A 1 -5.18 -11.07 -8.92
CA THR A 1 -6.63 -11.23 -8.65
C THR A 1 -6.99 -10.27 -7.54
N ARG A 2 -8.02 -9.43 -7.72
CA ARG A 2 -8.53 -8.52 -6.68
C ARG A 2 -9.47 -9.33 -5.78
N TYR A 3 -9.19 -9.44 -4.49
CA TYR A 3 -10.03 -10.17 -3.54
C TYR A 3 -10.24 -9.32 -2.29
N HIS A 4 -11.08 -8.31 -2.44
CA HIS A 4 -11.47 -7.41 -1.36
C HIS A 4 -12.88 -6.90 -1.63
N SER A 5 -13.67 -6.72 -0.58
CA SER A 5 -15.08 -6.28 -0.66
C SER A 5 -15.26 -4.79 -0.38
N LEU A 6 -14.24 -4.14 0.17
CA LEU A 6 -14.22 -2.73 0.57
C LEU A 6 -12.98 -2.07 -0.02
N ALA A 7 -13.12 -0.78 -0.34
CA ALA A 7 -12.04 0.07 -0.82
C ALA A 7 -12.08 1.42 -0.08
N ILE A 8 -10.94 2.09 -0.05
CA ILE A 8 -10.84 3.45 0.51
C ILE A 8 -11.53 4.42 -0.47
N GLU A 9 -12.51 5.18 0.02
CA GLU A 9 -13.10 6.30 -0.71
C GLU A 9 -12.13 7.49 -0.70
N ARG A 10 -11.93 8.10 -1.86
CA ARG A 10 -10.87 9.09 -2.08
C ARG A 10 -11.17 10.41 -1.38
N GLU A 11 -12.44 10.78 -1.32
CA GLU A 11 -12.97 11.99 -0.69
C GLU A 11 -12.90 11.94 0.84
N SER A 12 -12.87 10.75 1.43
CA SER A 12 -12.73 10.54 2.87
C SER A 12 -11.30 10.20 3.31
N LEU A 13 -10.32 10.26 2.39
CA LEU A 13 -8.92 10.04 2.73
C LEU A 13 -8.41 11.17 3.64
N PRO A 14 -7.91 10.86 4.85
CA PRO A 14 -7.43 11.88 5.77
C PRO A 14 -6.16 12.55 5.26
N ASP A 15 -5.99 13.84 5.56
CA ASP A 15 -4.84 14.65 5.12
C ASP A 15 -3.47 14.13 5.58
N CYS A 16 -3.42 13.25 6.57
CA CYS A 16 -2.17 12.64 7.03
C CYS A 16 -1.66 11.53 6.11
N LEU A 17 -2.50 11.05 5.18
CA LEU A 17 -2.16 10.02 4.20
C LEU A 17 -1.99 10.61 2.79
N GLU A 18 -1.16 9.97 2.00
CA GLU A 18 -1.04 10.19 0.56
C GLU A 18 -1.23 8.87 -0.20
N VAL A 19 -1.80 8.92 -1.40
CA VAL A 19 -2.02 7.74 -2.25
C VAL A 19 -0.73 7.40 -2.98
N THR A 20 -0.29 6.15 -2.87
CA THR A 20 0.96 5.65 -3.48
C THR A 20 0.73 4.64 -4.61
N ALA A 21 -0.44 4.02 -4.66
CA ALA A 21 -0.83 3.13 -5.74
C ALA A 21 -2.33 3.21 -6.01
N TRP A 22 -2.71 3.13 -7.28
CA TRP A 22 -4.10 3.12 -7.74
C TRP A 22 -4.26 2.28 -9.00
N THR A 23 -5.48 1.92 -9.32
CA THR A 23 -5.83 1.17 -10.53
C THR A 23 -6.28 2.11 -11.65
N ASP A 24 -6.46 1.59 -12.87
CA ASP A 24 -6.94 2.37 -14.02
C ASP A 24 -8.33 2.99 -13.81
N ASP A 25 -9.16 2.34 -12.99
CA ASP A 25 -10.48 2.81 -12.56
C ASP A 25 -10.43 3.74 -11.32
N GLY A 26 -9.24 4.06 -10.83
CA GLY A 26 -9.03 5.03 -9.75
C GLY A 26 -9.17 4.48 -8.33
N GLU A 27 -9.33 3.16 -8.17
CA GLU A 27 -9.38 2.50 -6.87
C GLU A 27 -8.03 2.61 -6.16
N ILE A 28 -8.04 3.03 -4.89
CA ILE A 28 -6.82 3.16 -4.08
C ILE A 28 -6.30 1.78 -3.70
N MET A 29 -5.06 1.50 -4.08
CA MET A 29 -4.38 0.23 -3.79
C MET A 29 -3.21 0.36 -2.82
N GLY A 30 -2.77 1.58 -2.54
CA GLY A 30 -1.68 1.85 -1.61
C GLY A 30 -1.75 3.26 -1.05
N VAL A 31 -1.40 3.40 0.23
CA VAL A 31 -1.33 4.68 0.95
C VAL A 31 -0.09 4.72 1.85
N ARG A 32 0.42 5.93 2.08
CA ARG A 32 1.54 6.20 3.00
C ARG A 32 1.19 7.32 3.95
N HIS A 33 1.65 7.24 5.20
CA HIS A 33 1.61 8.39 6.10
C HIS A 33 2.69 9.41 5.73
N LYS A 34 2.33 10.69 5.63
CA LYS A 34 3.24 11.75 5.16
C LYS A 34 4.49 11.94 6.03
N THR A 35 4.40 11.59 7.31
CA THR A 35 5.49 11.81 8.29
C THR A 35 5.92 10.58 9.08
N LEU A 36 5.15 9.49 9.05
CA LEU A 36 5.43 8.29 9.84
C LEU A 36 5.86 7.19 8.87
N ALA A 37 6.71 6.28 9.33
CA ALA A 37 7.09 5.08 8.57
C ALA A 37 5.94 4.05 8.56
N VAL A 38 4.78 4.45 8.01
CA VAL A 38 3.56 3.65 7.94
C VAL A 38 3.08 3.62 6.49
N GLU A 39 2.90 2.41 5.98
CA GLU A 39 2.48 2.10 4.62
C GLU A 39 1.35 1.08 4.68
N GLY A 40 0.35 1.23 3.81
CA GLY A 40 -0.74 0.27 3.63
C GLY A 40 -0.89 -0.09 2.17
N VAL A 41 -1.11 -1.37 1.88
CA VAL A 41 -1.47 -1.86 0.53
C VAL A 41 -2.75 -2.68 0.60
N GLN A 42 -3.61 -2.55 -0.41
CA GLN A 42 -4.90 -3.24 -0.49
C GLN A 42 -4.79 -4.63 -1.12
N PHE A 43 -3.78 -4.84 -1.97
CA PHE A 43 -3.48 -6.14 -2.56
C PHE A 43 -2.64 -7.01 -1.62
N HIS A 44 -2.47 -8.27 -2.00
CA HIS A 44 -1.76 -9.29 -1.23
C HIS A 44 -0.32 -9.48 -1.76
N PRO A 45 0.68 -8.71 -1.30
CA PRO A 45 2.08 -8.86 -1.72
C PRO A 45 2.68 -10.21 -1.29
N GLU A 46 2.07 -10.89 -0.32
CA GLU A 46 2.46 -12.22 0.14
C GLU A 46 2.00 -13.36 -0.78
N SER A 47 1.06 -13.08 -1.69
CA SER A 47 0.53 -14.11 -2.58
C SER A 47 1.58 -14.57 -3.59
N ILE A 48 1.63 -15.90 -3.83
CA ILE A 48 2.57 -16.52 -4.77
C ILE A 48 2.44 -16.01 -6.22
N LEU A 49 1.29 -15.45 -6.57
CA LEU A 49 1.01 -14.91 -7.90
C LEU A 49 1.37 -13.42 -8.03
N THR A 50 1.82 -12.77 -6.96
CA THR A 50 2.24 -11.38 -7.01
C THR A 50 3.70 -11.31 -7.43
N GLU A 51 3.94 -11.05 -8.72
CA GLU A 51 5.27 -11.11 -9.36
C GLU A 51 6.37 -10.33 -8.62
N ARG A 52 6.01 -9.17 -8.05
CA ARG A 52 6.94 -8.31 -7.29
C ARG A 52 6.66 -8.26 -5.79
N GLY A 53 5.89 -9.22 -5.28
CA GLY A 53 5.45 -9.26 -3.89
C GLY A 53 6.61 -9.30 -2.89
N HIS A 54 7.59 -10.17 -3.13
CA HIS A 54 8.78 -10.28 -2.29
C HIS A 54 9.64 -9.01 -2.27
N ASP A 55 9.69 -8.25 -3.36
CA ASP A 55 10.45 -7.00 -3.40
C ASP A 55 9.78 -5.91 -2.56
N LEU A 56 8.45 -5.84 -2.57
CA LEU A 56 7.70 -4.93 -1.71
C LEU A 56 7.91 -5.25 -0.23
N LEU A 57 7.87 -6.54 0.12
CA LEU A 57 8.16 -7.00 1.49
C LEU A 57 9.60 -6.67 1.91
N ARG A 58 10.57 -6.83 1.00
CA ARG A 58 11.96 -6.46 1.24
C ARG A 58 12.11 -4.97 1.52
N ASN A 59 11.51 -4.12 0.68
CA ASN A 59 11.54 -2.67 0.86
C ASN A 59 10.95 -2.26 2.21
N PHE A 60 9.83 -2.88 2.62
CA PHE A 60 9.23 -2.64 3.92
C PHE A 60 10.20 -2.97 5.07
N LEU A 61 10.87 -4.12 5.02
CA LEU A 61 11.84 -4.53 6.04
C LEU A 61 13.09 -3.64 6.06
N GLU A 62 13.58 -3.22 4.90
CA GLU A 62 14.75 -2.35 4.78
C GLU A 62 14.45 -0.94 5.29
N GLN A 63 13.31 -0.35 4.92
CA GLN A 63 12.90 0.97 5.44
C GLN A 63 12.66 0.93 6.95
N SER A 64 12.05 -0.13 7.48
CA SER A 64 11.83 -0.28 8.92
C SER A 64 13.15 -0.31 9.71
N ARG A 65 14.23 -0.82 9.11
CA ARG A 65 15.57 -0.85 9.73
C ARG A 65 16.29 0.50 9.66
N GLN A 66 15.94 1.37 8.72
CA GLN A 66 16.52 2.71 8.58
C GLN A 66 15.83 3.75 9.47
N ALA A 67 14.57 3.49 9.86
CA ALA A 67 13.80 4.33 10.75
C ALA A 67 14.05 4.07 12.25
N ALA A 68 14.87 3.07 12.59
CA ALA A 68 15.28 2.69 13.95
C ALA A 68 16.70 3.18 14.25
#